data_AF-A0A318N2B8-F1
#
_entry.id   AF-A0A318N2B8-F1
#
_cell.length_a   1.000
_cell.length_b   1.000
_cell.length_c   1.000
_cell.angle_alpha   90.00
_cell.angle_beta   90.00
_cell.angle_gamma   90.00
#
_symmetry.space_group_name_H-M   'P 1'
#
loop_
_entity.id
_entity.type
_entity.pdbx_description
1 polymer ?
#
loop_
_entity_poly.entity_id
_entity_poly.type
_entity_poly.pdbx_seq_one_letter_code
_entity_poly.pdbx_strand_id
1 'polypeptide(L)'
;MVEQKENISSLEARKRRLIYRATHRGTFEADLIIGQFAMMNVPAMTIIEIEDFEKIMELADTDLMLWLTGFEPYPKKIESPVFLSLYHFAQQNKPNKH
;
A
#
# COMPACT_ATOMS: atom_id res chain seq x y z
N MET A 1 -12.49 31.08 -5.12
CA MET A 1 -12.49 29.88 -4.25
C MET A 1 -12.70 28.63 -5.12
N VAL A 2 -11.73 28.28 -5.97
CA VAL A 2 -11.88 27.18 -6.96
C VAL A 2 -10.71 26.19 -6.87
N GLU A 3 -9.49 26.69 -6.62
CA GLU A 3 -8.26 25.88 -6.54
C GLU A 3 -8.24 24.83 -5.42
N GLN A 4 -8.90 25.08 -4.27
CA GLN A 4 -8.91 24.10 -3.17
C GLN A 4 -9.83 22.89 -3.44
N LYS A 5 -10.88 23.04 -4.27
CA LYS A 5 -11.81 21.94 -4.59
C LYS A 5 -11.24 20.98 -5.63
N GLU A 6 -10.48 21.49 -6.61
CA GLU A 6 -9.85 20.67 -7.65
C GLU A 6 -8.73 19.80 -7.09
N ASN A 7 -7.91 20.33 -6.16
CA ASN A 7 -6.84 19.57 -5.51
C ASN A 7 -7.39 18.42 -4.63
N ILE A 8 -8.47 18.66 -3.89
CA ILE A 8 -9.12 17.61 -3.09
C ILE A 8 -9.75 16.54 -3.99
N SER A 9 -10.44 16.95 -5.06
CA SER A 9 -11.01 16.01 -6.03
C SER A 9 -9.94 15.15 -6.72
N SER A 10 -8.79 15.76 -7.05
CA SER A 10 -7.63 15.07 -7.61
C SER A 10 -7.03 14.05 -6.65
N LEU A 11 -6.86 14.43 -5.37
CA LEU A 11 -6.35 13.53 -4.33
C LEU A 11 -7.29 12.35 -4.06
N GLU A 12 -8.59 12.61 -3.96
CA GLU A 12 -9.58 11.54 -3.78
C GLU A 12 -9.64 10.60 -4.99
N ALA A 13 -9.43 11.11 -6.20
CA ALA A 13 -9.28 10.27 -7.38
C ALA A 13 -8.00 9.41 -7.35
N ARG A 14 -6.87 9.95 -6.86
CA ARG A 14 -5.63 9.18 -6.64
C ARG A 14 -5.85 8.06 -5.62
N LYS A 15 -6.47 8.37 -4.47
CA LYS A 15 -6.81 7.38 -3.44
C LYS A 15 -7.65 6.23 -3.99
N ARG A 16 -8.71 6.53 -4.75
CA ARG A 16 -9.55 5.49 -5.37
C ARG A 16 -8.76 4.60 -6.33
N ARG A 17 -7.89 5.19 -7.16
CA ARG A 17 -7.02 4.41 -8.07
C ARG A 17 -6.02 3.54 -7.31
N LEU A 18 -5.47 4.04 -6.21
CA LEU A 18 -4.54 3.28 -5.38
C LEU A 18 -5.20 2.09 -4.70
N ILE A 19 -6.38 2.30 -4.11
CA ILE A 19 -7.16 1.19 -3.52
C ILE A 19 -7.46 0.15 -4.59
N TYR A 20 -7.95 0.57 -5.76
CA TYR A 20 -8.22 -0.34 -6.87
C TYR A 20 -6.97 -1.13 -7.27
N ARG A 21 -5.83 -0.46 -7.47
CA ARG A 21 -4.57 -1.13 -7.84
C ARG A 21 -4.10 -2.10 -6.75
N ALA A 22 -4.30 -1.76 -5.48
CA ALA A 22 -3.91 -2.60 -4.35
C ALA A 22 -4.80 -3.83 -4.16
N THR A 23 -6.06 -3.78 -4.60
CA THR A 23 -7.01 -4.90 -4.52
C THR A 23 -7.12 -5.71 -5.81
N HIS A 24 -6.38 -5.34 -6.87
CA HIS A 24 -6.36 -6.01 -8.18
C HIS A 24 -4.91 -6.28 -8.61
N ARG A 25 -4.11 -6.85 -7.72
CA ARG A 25 -2.73 -7.30 -7.95
C ARG A 25 -2.70 -8.69 -8.57
N GLY A 26 -1.51 -9.15 -8.93
CA GLY A 26 -1.33 -10.39 -9.71
C GLY A 26 -1.55 -11.68 -8.92
N THR A 27 -1.58 -11.63 -7.58
CA THR A 27 -1.73 -12.80 -6.72
C THR A 27 -2.74 -12.56 -5.60
N PHE A 28 -3.48 -13.62 -5.26
CA PHE A 28 -4.48 -13.60 -4.19
C PHE A 28 -3.88 -13.19 -2.84
N GLU A 29 -2.68 -13.66 -2.51
CA GLU A 29 -2.02 -13.31 -1.24
C GLU A 29 -1.66 -11.82 -1.18
N ALA A 30 -1.20 -11.24 -2.30
CA ALA A 30 -0.90 -9.82 -2.38
C ALA A 30 -2.18 -8.98 -2.24
N ASP A 31 -3.26 -9.38 -2.91
CA ASP A 31 -4.57 -8.73 -2.77
C ASP A 31 -5.09 -8.78 -1.34
N LEU A 32 -4.94 -9.94 -0.69
CA LEU A 32 -5.43 -10.15 0.67
C LEU A 32 -4.72 -9.21 1.65
N ILE A 33 -3.39 -9.12 1.59
CA ILE A 33 -2.63 -8.32 2.55
C ILE A 33 -2.61 -6.84 2.16
N ILE A 34 -2.18 -6.53 0.94
CA ILE A 34 -1.95 -5.15 0.49
C ILE A 34 -3.28 -4.47 0.17
N GLY A 35 -4.24 -5.19 -0.41
CA GLY A 35 -5.57 -4.68 -0.68
C GLY A 35 -6.33 -4.34 0.61
N GLN A 36 -6.31 -5.21 1.63
CA GLN A 36 -6.92 -4.90 2.92
C GLN A 36 -6.27 -3.68 3.59
N PHE A 37 -4.93 -3.64 3.63
CA PHE A 37 -4.22 -2.48 4.15
C PHE A 37 -4.64 -1.19 3.43
N ALA A 38 -4.72 -1.22 2.09
CA ALA A 38 -5.09 -0.06 1.30
C ALA A 38 -6.52 0.40 1.60
N MET A 39 -7.50 -0.52 1.63
CA MET A 39 -8.89 -0.18 1.94
C MET A 39 -9.05 0.46 3.32
N MET A 40 -8.27 0.04 4.31
CA MET A 40 -8.35 0.55 5.68
C MET A 40 -7.63 1.90 5.87
N ASN A 41 -6.49 2.10 5.19
CA ASN A 41 -5.58 3.22 5.52
C ASN A 41 -5.58 4.33 4.46
N VAL A 42 -5.67 4.01 3.16
CA VAL A 42 -5.57 4.99 2.06
C VAL A 42 -6.62 6.11 2.13
N PRO A 43 -7.88 5.89 2.57
CA PRO A 43 -8.84 6.97 2.72
C PRO A 43 -8.38 8.09 3.66
N ALA A 44 -7.63 7.74 4.71
CA ALA A 44 -7.14 8.66 5.73
C ALA A 44 -5.74 9.22 5.46
N MET A 45 -5.02 8.68 4.46
CA MET A 45 -3.66 9.12 4.13
C MET A 45 -3.61 10.56 3.64
N THR A 46 -2.55 11.25 4.07
CA THR A 46 -2.10 12.55 3.58
C THR A 46 -1.48 12.43 2.18
N ILE A 47 -1.28 13.56 1.51
CA ILE A 47 -0.69 13.56 0.16
C ILE A 47 0.72 12.94 0.12
N ILE A 48 1.53 13.14 1.16
CA ILE A 48 2.89 12.59 1.27
C ILE A 48 2.81 11.06 1.40
N GLU A 49 1.90 10.56 2.23
CA GLU A 49 1.69 9.12 2.39
C GLU A 49 1.14 8.47 1.12
N ILE A 50 0.31 9.19 0.36
CA ILE A 50 -0.19 8.75 -0.95
C ILE A 50 0.96 8.61 -1.96
N GLU A 51 1.88 9.57 -2.01
CA GLU A 51 3.07 9.50 -2.87
C GLU A 51 3.99 8.35 -2.48
N ASP A 52 4.17 8.10 -1.19
CA ASP A 52 4.96 6.97 -0.71
C ASP A 52 4.27 5.63 -1.01
N PHE A 53 2.95 5.55 -0.86
CA PHE A 53 2.20 4.35 -1.23
C PHE A 53 2.24 4.11 -2.75
N GLU A 54 2.20 5.15 -3.58
CA GLU A 54 2.39 5.04 -5.03
C GLU A 54 3.73 4.40 -5.38
N LYS A 55 4.83 4.83 -4.75
CA LYS A 55 6.17 4.22 -4.93
C LYS A 55 6.20 2.75 -4.50
N ILE A 56 5.54 2.41 -3.39
CA ILE A 56 5.42 1.01 -2.94
C ILE A 56 4.69 0.18 -4.00
N MET A 57 3.60 0.72 -4.57
CA MET A 57 2.81 0.02 -5.57
C MET A 57 3.53 -0.21 -6.91
N GLU A 58 4.62 0.51 -7.18
CA GLU A 58 5.50 0.29 -8.33
C GLU A 58 6.45 -0.91 -8.15
N LEU A 59 6.62 -1.41 -6.93
CA LEU A 59 7.45 -2.56 -6.64
C LEU A 59 6.76 -3.86 -7.08
N ALA A 60 7.57 -4.84 -7.51
CA ALA A 60 7.07 -6.13 -7.95
C ALA A 60 6.35 -6.88 -6.81
N ASP A 61 5.23 -7.53 -7.14
CA ASP A 61 4.42 -8.29 -6.18
C ASP A 61 5.26 -9.36 -5.47
N THR A 62 6.10 -10.07 -6.23
CA THR A 62 7.01 -11.11 -5.70
C THR A 62 7.92 -10.55 -4.61
N ASP A 63 8.60 -9.43 -4.88
CA ASP A 63 9.54 -8.82 -3.94
C ASP A 63 8.82 -8.32 -2.69
N LEU A 64 7.70 -7.60 -2.87
CA LEU A 64 6.89 -7.13 -1.75
C LEU A 64 6.44 -8.30 -0.87
N MET A 65 5.95 -9.38 -1.46
CA MET A 65 5.49 -10.53 -0.68
C MET A 65 6.63 -11.23 0.06
N LEU A 66 7.81 -11.39 -0.55
CA LEU A 66 8.99 -11.93 0.13
C LEU A 66 9.36 -11.10 1.36
N TRP A 67 9.31 -9.78 1.26
CA TRP A 67 9.60 -8.88 2.38
C TRP A 67 8.50 -8.86 3.43
N LEU A 68 7.24 -8.69 3.02
CA LEU A 68 6.09 -8.54 3.91
C LEU A 68 5.78 -9.81 4.71
N THR A 69 6.13 -10.99 4.19
CA THR A 69 6.03 -12.26 4.92
C THR A 69 7.24 -12.53 5.83
N GLY A 70 8.36 -11.84 5.57
CA GLY A 70 9.63 -12.02 6.26
C GLY A 70 10.47 -13.18 5.72
N PHE A 71 10.22 -13.64 4.49
CA PHE A 71 11.11 -14.60 3.81
C PHE A 71 12.46 -13.95 3.46
N GLU A 72 12.46 -12.66 3.12
CA GLU A 72 13.68 -11.90 2.85
C GLU A 72 13.67 -10.55 3.59
N PRO A 73 14.84 -9.99 3.93
CA PRO A 73 14.93 -8.63 4.43
C PRO A 73 14.60 -7.63 3.31
N TYR A 74 13.84 -6.59 3.63
CA TYR A 74 13.63 -5.49 2.69
C TYR A 74 14.86 -4.56 2.62
N PRO A 75 15.12 -3.93 1.47
CA PRO A 75 16.16 -2.91 1.35
C PRO A 75 15.84 -1.65 2.18
N LYS A 76 16.82 -1.12 2.93
CA LYS A 76 16.61 0.13 3.71
C LYS A 76 16.15 1.33 2.87
N LYS A 77 16.48 1.35 1.57
CA LYS A 77 16.07 2.42 0.64
C LYS A 77 14.57 2.52 0.39
N ILE A 78 13.80 1.45 0.66
CA ILE A 78 12.34 1.46 0.51
C ILE A 78 11.61 1.72 1.84
N GLU A 79 12.37 1.85 2.94
CA GLU A 79 11.82 2.11 4.25
C GLU A 79 11.19 3.51 4.28
N SER A 80 9.89 3.55 4.54
CA SER A 80 9.11 4.77 4.77
C SER A 80 8.09 4.49 5.87
N PRO A 81 7.50 5.53 6.51
CA PRO A 81 6.45 5.33 7.49
C PRO A 81 5.29 4.48 6.96
N VAL A 82 4.91 4.67 5.69
CA VAL A 82 3.85 3.89 5.03
C VAL A 82 4.28 2.44 4.80
N PHE A 83 5.52 2.21 4.33
CA PHE A 83 6.04 0.86 4.15
C PHE A 83 6.11 0.10 5.47
N LEU A 84 6.60 0.74 6.54
CA LEU A 84 6.66 0.14 7.88
C LEU A 84 5.26 -0.19 8.41
N SER A 85 4.28 0.69 8.16
CA SER A 85 2.89 0.44 8.55
C SER A 85 2.31 -0.78 7.81
N LEU A 86 2.55 -0.88 6.50
CA LEU A 86 2.17 -2.05 5.70
C LEU A 86 2.90 -3.31 6.17
N TYR A 87 4.20 -3.22 6.46
CA TYR A 87 4.99 -4.33 6.98
C TYR A 87 4.43 -4.84 8.30
N HIS A 88 4.19 -3.97 9.27
CA HIS A 88 3.60 -4.35 10.55
C HIS A 88 2.20 -4.94 10.39
N PHE A 89 1.38 -4.38 9.51
CA PHE A 89 0.07 -4.94 9.18
C PHE A 89 0.20 -6.37 8.62
N ALA A 90 1.12 -6.59 7.67
CA ALA A 90 1.36 -7.90 7.09
C ALA A 90 1.88 -8.92 8.12
N GLN A 91 2.73 -8.49 9.05
CA GLN A 91 3.22 -9.36 10.14
C GLN A 91 2.09 -9.80 11.09
N GLN A 92 1.08 -8.97 11.31
CA GLN A 92 -0.07 -9.28 12.14
C GLN A 92 -1.13 -10.14 11.44
N ASN A 93 -1.19 -10.06 10.10
CA ASN A 93 -2.19 -10.71 9.27
C ASN A 93 -1.58 -11.80 8.38
N LYS A 94 -0.48 -12.43 8.81
CA LYS A 94 0.14 -13.53 8.05
C LYS A 94 -0.89 -14.62 7.82
N PRO A 95 -1.05 -15.12 6.58
CA PRO A 95 -1.88 -16.29 6.33
C PRO A 95 -1.34 -17.44 7.18
N ASN A 96 -2.19 -18.00 8.05
CA ASN A 96 -1.83 -19.17 8.84
C ASN A 96 -1.35 -20.26 7.87
N LYS A 97 -0.12 -20.74 8.08
CA LYS A 97 0.35 -21.97 7.43
C LYS A 97 -0.52 -23.11 7.97
N HIS A 98 -1.54 -23.49 7.22
CA HIS A 98 -2.23 -24.77 7.41
C HIS A 98 -1.31 -25.90 6.96
#